data_AF-E1VFX1-F1
#
_entry.id   AF-E1VFX1-F1
#
_cell.length_a   1.000
_cell.length_b   1.000
_cell.length_c   1.000
_cell.angle_alpha   90.00
_cell.angle_beta   90.00
_cell.angle_gamma   90.00
#
_symmetry.space_group_name_H-M   'P 1'
#
loop_
_entity.id
_entity.type
_entity.pdbx_description
1 polymer ?
#
loop_
_entity_poly.entity_id
_entity_poly.type
_entity_poly.pdbx_seq_one_letter_code
_entity_poly.pdbx_strand_id
1 'polypeptide(L)'
;MASLMIKCSEKASSKGGVLQAESRQKNSGKKSVQGALLALSLVALGGCKLNVSVSGEGLVTSDNGKIECPGKCKASLKRGKEITLTAAAAEGSYFAGWQGCHEVNETLCTVVGSTSNRRVTASFASDAVLEEAKLSNDLKNCLIDQKYDLQEKTSAVTSLSCDGTIVDFGGNFDPAGVNLLASLTELEIRNTTLDSLRLISSLSNLKTLKLVNLGLSDVSELLKLPVGNLKTLDLQENPSLDCITVGALRERFGYSNVYASLCN
;
A
#
# COMPACT_ATOMS: atom_id res chain seq x y z
N MET A 1 18.58 5.29 42.53
CA MET A 1 18.85 4.57 41.26
C MET A 1 18.18 3.20 41.32
N ALA A 2 17.09 3.02 40.58
CA ALA A 2 16.60 1.72 40.14
C ALA A 2 15.70 1.99 38.92
N SER A 3 16.21 1.60 37.75
CA SER A 3 15.56 1.77 36.45
C SER A 3 14.58 0.61 36.26
N LEU A 4 13.28 0.89 36.16
CA LEU A 4 12.26 -0.11 35.84
C LEU A 4 11.91 0.00 34.35
N MET A 5 12.62 -0.77 33.53
CA MET A 5 12.27 -1.03 32.14
C MET A 5 11.03 -1.92 32.10
N ILE A 6 9.89 -1.38 31.69
CA ILE A 6 8.69 -2.18 31.40
C ILE A 6 8.79 -2.66 29.95
N LYS A 7 9.09 -3.95 29.77
CA LYS A 7 8.95 -4.67 28.50
C LYS A 7 7.48 -4.69 28.09
N CYS A 8 7.18 -4.31 26.85
CA CYS A 8 5.91 -4.65 26.20
C CYS A 8 5.81 -6.17 26.07
N SER A 9 4.77 -6.76 26.67
CA SER A 9 4.34 -8.13 26.40
C SER A 9 3.03 -8.07 25.64
N GLU A 10 3.05 -8.54 24.38
CA GLU A 10 1.85 -8.88 23.63
C GLU A 10 1.09 -10.01 24.32
N LYS A 11 -0.21 -9.78 24.56
CA LYS A 11 -1.30 -10.74 24.32
C LYS A 11 -2.62 -10.04 24.60
N ALA A 12 -3.29 -9.60 23.55
CA ALA A 12 -4.73 -9.35 23.61
C ALA A 12 -5.42 -10.72 23.47
N SER A 13 -6.05 -11.19 24.55
CA SER A 13 -7.11 -12.20 24.47
C SER A 13 -8.33 -11.61 25.14
N SER A 14 -9.41 -11.57 24.36
CA SER A 14 -10.72 -11.09 24.78
C SER A 14 -11.24 -11.87 25.99
N LYS A 15 -11.83 -11.15 26.95
CA LYS A 15 -13.08 -11.50 27.63
C LYS A 15 -13.46 -10.36 28.56
N GLY A 16 -14.71 -9.94 28.47
CA GLY A 16 -15.29 -8.89 29.29
C GLY A 16 -15.19 -9.20 30.78
N GLY A 17 -14.95 -8.16 31.56
CA GLY A 17 -14.93 -8.21 33.01
C GLY A 17 -14.97 -6.79 33.54
N VAL A 18 -16.16 -6.31 33.88
CA VAL A 18 -16.36 -5.12 34.70
C VAL A 18 -15.75 -5.44 36.06
N LEU A 19 -14.58 -4.88 36.37
CA LEU A 19 -14.01 -4.93 37.72
C LEU A 19 -14.69 -3.85 38.56
N GLN A 20 -15.77 -4.22 39.24
CA GLN A 20 -16.24 -3.49 40.42
C GLN A 20 -15.29 -3.77 41.58
N ALA A 21 -14.65 -2.72 42.09
CA ALA A 21 -13.97 -2.77 43.38
C ALA A 21 -14.91 -2.16 44.44
N GLU A 22 -15.55 -3.00 45.23
CA GLU A 22 -16.29 -2.57 46.43
C GLU A 22 -15.29 -2.30 47.56
N SER A 23 -15.18 -1.05 48.01
CA SER A 23 -14.49 -0.70 49.25
C SER A 23 -15.49 -0.68 50.41
N ARG A 24 -15.48 -1.71 51.27
CA ARG A 24 -16.10 -1.66 52.61
C ARG A 24 -15.35 -0.63 53.46
N GLN A 25 -15.98 0.49 53.78
CA GLN A 25 -15.56 1.34 54.90
C GLN A 25 -16.47 1.09 56.11
N LYS A 26 -15.92 0.47 57.15
CA LYS A 26 -16.42 0.58 58.52
C LYS A 26 -15.59 1.66 59.22
N ASN A 27 -16.28 2.62 59.84
CA ASN A 27 -16.08 3.13 61.20
C ASN A 27 -16.06 4.66 61.36
N SER A 28 -16.87 5.08 62.34
CA SER A 28 -16.87 6.24 63.24
C SER A 28 -16.05 7.50 62.91
N GLY A 29 -16.71 8.65 63.00
CA GLY A 29 -16.15 9.96 62.67
C GLY A 29 -15.00 10.47 63.53
N LYS A 30 -14.19 11.33 62.92
CA LYS A 30 -13.55 12.54 63.50
C LYS A 30 -12.90 13.34 62.37
N LYS A 31 -13.00 14.67 62.47
CA LYS A 31 -12.44 15.67 61.53
C LYS A 31 -10.91 15.53 61.39
N SER A 32 -10.36 15.61 60.17
CA SER A 32 -9.02 16.17 59.93
C SER A 32 -8.78 16.47 58.44
N VAL A 33 -8.08 17.57 58.22
CA VAL A 33 -7.64 18.19 56.97
C VAL A 33 -6.57 17.34 56.29
N GLN A 34 -6.68 17.03 54.98
CA GLN A 34 -5.52 16.67 54.15
C GLN A 34 -5.83 16.58 52.64
N GLY A 35 -5.13 17.40 51.86
CA GLY A 35 -4.64 17.11 50.51
C GLY A 35 -5.67 16.94 49.40
N ALA A 36 -5.92 18.00 48.63
CA ALA A 36 -6.38 17.84 47.26
C ALA A 36 -5.28 17.09 46.48
N LEU A 37 -5.45 15.77 46.30
CA LEU A 37 -4.66 15.01 45.33
C LEU A 37 -5.09 15.50 43.95
N LEU A 38 -4.28 16.38 43.34
CA LEU A 38 -4.30 16.59 41.90
C LEU A 38 -3.96 15.24 41.27
N ALA A 39 -4.98 14.52 40.79
CA ALA A 39 -4.76 13.45 39.84
C ALA A 39 -4.17 14.09 38.58
N LEU A 40 -2.84 14.13 38.48
CA LEU A 40 -2.17 14.32 37.20
C LEU A 40 -2.60 13.13 36.34
N SER A 41 -3.59 13.35 35.48
CA SER A 41 -3.91 12.43 34.41
C SER A 41 -2.64 12.23 33.61
N LEU A 42 -1.96 11.12 33.83
CA LEU A 42 -0.86 10.68 33.00
C LEU A 42 -1.51 10.21 31.70
N VAL A 43 -1.82 11.15 30.80
CA VAL A 43 -2.06 10.79 29.41
C VAL A 43 -0.75 10.19 28.94
N ALA A 44 -0.67 8.87 28.90
CA ALA A 44 0.42 8.20 28.20
C ALA A 44 0.41 8.79 26.79
N LEU A 45 1.38 9.66 26.50
CA LEU A 45 1.66 10.19 25.17
C LEU A 45 2.18 9.03 24.34
N GLY A 46 1.29 8.07 24.05
CA GLY A 46 1.56 6.95 23.19
C GLY A 46 2.04 7.47 21.84
N GLY A 47 2.91 6.71 21.21
CA GLY A 47 3.40 7.00 19.87
C GLY A 47 3.64 5.72 19.14
N CYS A 48 3.89 5.84 17.84
CA CYS A 48 4.18 4.71 16.98
C CYS A 48 5.63 4.75 16.50
N LYS A 49 6.14 3.59 16.09
CA LYS A 49 7.30 3.52 15.21
C LYS A 49 6.83 3.67 13.78
N LEU A 50 7.39 4.65 13.08
CA LEU A 50 7.30 4.78 11.64
C LEU A 50 8.50 4.07 11.02
N ASN A 51 8.24 3.14 10.10
CA ASN A 51 9.24 2.46 9.29
C ASN A 51 9.02 2.85 7.82
N VAL A 52 9.96 3.58 7.24
CA VAL A 52 9.92 3.97 5.83
C VAL A 52 10.75 2.98 5.03
N SER A 53 10.24 2.52 3.90
CA SER A 53 10.94 1.65 2.95
C SER A 53 11.06 2.38 1.62
N VAL A 54 12.18 2.20 0.94
CA VAL A 54 12.41 2.69 -0.42
C VAL A 54 12.57 1.49 -1.33
N SER A 55 11.79 1.45 -2.40
CA SER A 55 11.92 0.47 -3.49
C SER A 55 12.40 1.21 -4.73
N GLY A 56 13.41 0.68 -5.42
CA GLY A 56 14.08 1.39 -6.52
C GLY A 56 15.07 2.46 -6.05
N GLU A 57 15.53 3.29 -6.98
CA GLU A 57 16.57 4.28 -6.72
C GLU A 57 15.98 5.66 -6.41
N GLY A 58 16.09 6.06 -5.15
CA GLY A 58 15.64 7.37 -4.68
C GLY A 58 15.94 7.61 -3.21
N LEU A 59 15.61 8.83 -2.77
CA LEU A 59 15.79 9.33 -1.43
C LEU A 59 14.43 9.69 -0.83
N VAL A 60 14.24 9.39 0.45
CA VAL A 60 13.11 9.92 1.22
C VAL A 60 13.61 10.67 2.44
N THR A 61 13.23 11.94 2.56
CA THR A 61 13.53 12.80 3.72
C THR A 61 12.25 13.18 4.47
N SER A 62 12.38 13.58 5.73
CA SER A 62 11.27 14.20 6.46
C SER A 62 11.55 15.66 6.80
N ASP A 63 10.48 16.46 6.86
CA ASP A 63 10.46 17.87 7.30
C ASP A 63 11.23 18.14 8.61
N ASN A 64 11.23 17.20 9.54
CA ASN A 64 11.89 17.28 10.84
C ASN A 64 13.28 16.60 10.90
N GLY A 65 13.82 16.14 9.77
CA GLY A 65 15.14 15.52 9.65
C GLY A 65 15.31 14.17 10.36
N LYS A 66 14.22 13.51 10.77
CA LYS A 66 14.29 12.21 11.47
C LYS A 66 14.32 11.01 10.51
N ILE A 67 13.86 11.18 9.27
CA ILE A 67 13.91 10.17 8.21
C ILE A 67 14.82 10.69 7.08
N GLU A 68 15.69 9.80 6.60
CA GLU A 68 16.58 9.98 5.45
C GLU A 68 16.88 8.59 4.86
N CYS A 69 15.92 7.96 4.18
CA CYS A 69 16.10 6.66 3.54
C CYS A 69 16.88 6.78 2.23
N PRO A 70 17.78 5.83 1.92
CA PRO A 70 17.91 4.50 2.54
C PRO A 70 18.74 4.42 3.84
N GLY A 71 19.37 5.51 4.31
CA GLY A 71 20.23 5.49 5.51
C GLY A 71 19.46 5.34 6.82
N LYS A 72 18.66 6.34 7.18
CA LYS A 72 17.89 6.39 8.44
C LYS A 72 16.38 6.31 8.15
N CYS A 73 15.86 5.09 8.21
CA CYS A 73 14.47 4.81 7.81
C CYS A 73 13.44 4.65 8.94
N LYS A 74 13.86 4.83 10.20
CA LYS A 74 12.98 4.60 11.36
C LYS A 74 12.91 5.83 12.24
N ALA A 75 11.69 6.23 12.63
CA ALA A 75 11.45 7.33 13.55
C ALA A 75 10.36 6.98 14.57
N SER A 76 10.39 7.66 15.72
CA SER A 76 9.29 7.64 16.68
C SER A 76 8.39 8.86 16.46
N LEU A 77 7.10 8.63 16.26
CA LEU A 77 6.09 9.66 16.06
C LEU A 77 5.12 9.66 17.23
N LYS A 78 4.97 10.80 17.90
CA LYS A 78 4.00 10.94 19.00
C LYS A 78 2.59 10.92 18.41
N ARG A 79 1.62 10.36 19.16
CA ARG A 79 0.22 10.36 18.73
C ARG A 79 -0.27 11.76 18.38
N GLY A 80 -0.98 11.88 17.24
CA GLY A 80 -1.52 13.13 16.72
C GLY A 80 -0.48 14.11 16.17
N LYS A 81 0.82 13.77 16.19
CA LYS A 81 1.83 14.56 15.50
C LYS A 81 1.96 14.10 14.06
N GLU A 82 2.06 15.08 13.18
CA GLU A 82 2.25 14.87 11.76
C GLU A 82 3.74 14.90 11.42
N ILE A 83 4.09 14.20 10.34
CA ILE A 83 5.38 14.27 9.67
C ILE A 83 5.09 14.23 8.17
N THR A 84 5.72 15.12 7.42
CA THR A 84 5.68 15.09 5.96
C THR A 84 6.97 14.48 5.43
N LEU A 85 6.82 13.43 4.63
CA LEU A 85 7.90 12.78 3.90
C LEU A 85 7.95 13.33 2.48
N THR A 86 9.15 13.56 1.97
CA THR A 86 9.40 14.00 0.59
C THR A 86 10.21 12.94 -0.14
N ALA A 87 9.73 12.49 -1.29
CA ALA A 87 10.44 11.57 -2.17
C ALA A 87 11.19 12.36 -3.25
N ALA A 88 12.45 11.99 -3.49
CA ALA A 88 13.27 12.50 -4.59
C ALA A 88 13.85 11.31 -5.37
N ALA A 89 13.56 11.21 -6.66
CA ALA A 89 14.11 10.15 -7.50
C ALA A 89 15.59 10.40 -7.76
N ALA A 90 16.36 9.32 -7.90
CA ALA A 90 17.73 9.40 -8.39
C ALA A 90 17.74 9.76 -9.89
N GLU A 91 18.91 10.19 -10.39
CA GLU A 91 19.11 10.40 -11.83
C GLU A 91 18.79 9.12 -12.61
N GLY A 92 18.04 9.25 -13.72
CA GLY A 92 17.60 8.11 -14.52
C GLY A 92 16.46 7.29 -13.92
N SER A 93 15.84 7.77 -12.83
CA SER A 93 14.66 7.18 -12.20
C SER A 93 13.53 8.21 -12.06
N TYR A 94 12.31 7.72 -11.87
CA TYR A 94 11.15 8.56 -11.56
C TYR A 94 10.42 8.05 -10.30
N PHE A 95 9.67 8.95 -9.67
CA PHE A 95 8.87 8.61 -8.49
C PHE A 95 7.59 7.88 -8.90
N ALA A 96 7.45 6.65 -8.42
CA ALA A 96 6.35 5.74 -8.73
C ALA A 96 5.29 5.68 -7.62
N GLY A 97 5.29 6.63 -6.69
CA GLY A 97 4.20 6.77 -5.73
C GLY A 97 4.48 6.20 -4.35
N TRP A 98 3.52 6.46 -3.47
CA TRP A 98 3.57 6.12 -2.06
C TRP A 98 2.58 5.03 -1.67
N GLN A 99 2.91 4.25 -0.64
CA GLN A 99 1.99 3.36 0.05
C GLN A 99 2.03 3.61 1.57
N GLY A 100 0.88 3.55 2.24
CA GLY A 100 0.77 3.63 3.71
C GLY A 100 0.67 5.04 4.30
N CYS A 101 0.63 6.07 3.44
CA CYS A 101 0.39 7.47 3.82
C CYS A 101 -1.06 7.69 4.28
N HIS A 102 -1.30 8.77 5.01
CA HIS A 102 -2.67 9.25 5.26
C HIS A 102 -3.15 10.13 4.12
N GLU A 103 -2.24 10.94 3.56
CA GLU A 103 -2.48 11.81 2.43
C GLU A 103 -1.24 11.80 1.53
N VAL A 104 -1.47 11.88 0.23
CA VAL A 104 -0.43 11.93 -0.80
C VAL A 104 -0.70 13.15 -1.67
N ASN A 105 0.33 13.97 -1.88
CA ASN A 105 0.31 15.08 -2.82
C ASN A 105 1.61 15.04 -3.63
N GLU A 106 1.52 14.58 -4.88
CA GLU A 106 2.69 14.33 -5.74
C GLU A 106 3.75 13.49 -5.02
N THR A 107 4.93 14.07 -4.77
CA THR A 107 6.07 13.43 -4.08
C THR A 107 5.99 13.49 -2.55
N LEU A 108 4.96 14.14 -2.01
CA LEU A 108 4.76 14.32 -0.57
C LEU A 108 3.85 13.24 0.00
N CYS A 109 4.23 12.72 1.17
CA CYS A 109 3.45 11.76 1.94
C CYS A 109 3.30 12.24 3.37
N THR A 110 2.06 12.46 3.79
CA THR A 110 1.74 12.87 5.15
C THR A 110 1.44 11.65 6.01
N VAL A 111 2.06 11.60 7.20
CA VAL A 111 1.83 10.55 8.19
C VAL A 111 1.49 11.15 9.55
N VAL A 112 0.35 10.74 10.11
CA VAL A 112 -0.06 11.10 11.47
C VAL A 112 0.29 9.98 12.45
N GLY A 113 0.86 10.36 13.59
CA GLY A 113 1.21 9.44 14.66
C GLY A 113 -0.01 8.81 15.32
N SER A 114 0.06 7.51 15.56
CA SER A 114 -1.00 6.71 16.19
C SER A 114 -0.42 5.86 17.32
N THR A 115 -1.22 4.96 17.87
CA THR A 115 -0.77 3.95 18.85
C THR A 115 -0.19 2.69 18.19
N SER A 116 -0.51 2.46 16.91
CA SER A 116 -0.01 1.32 16.13
C SER A 116 1.19 1.73 15.28
N ASN A 117 2.20 0.85 15.20
CA ASN A 117 3.34 1.05 14.30
C ASN A 117 2.86 1.20 12.84
N ARG A 118 3.55 2.05 12.09
CA ARG A 118 3.23 2.34 10.70
C ARG A 118 4.38 1.97 9.78
N ARG A 119 4.02 1.50 8.59
CA ARG A 119 4.92 1.28 7.48
C ARG A 119 4.51 2.19 6.33
N VAL A 120 5.48 2.87 5.75
CA VAL A 120 5.32 3.66 4.52
C VAL A 120 6.35 3.17 3.52
N THR A 121 5.96 3.07 2.25
CA THR A 121 6.88 2.70 1.16
C THR A 121 6.85 3.79 0.10
N ALA A 122 8.01 4.35 -0.26
CA ALA A 122 8.22 5.07 -1.51
C ALA A 122 8.68 4.08 -2.57
N SER A 123 8.06 4.13 -3.75
CA SER A 123 8.49 3.37 -4.91
C SER A 123 9.10 4.32 -5.94
N PHE A 124 10.19 3.89 -6.56
CA PHE A 124 10.85 4.51 -7.69
C PHE A 124 11.04 3.45 -8.77
N ALA A 125 11.02 3.86 -10.03
CA ALA A 125 11.28 3.00 -11.17
C ALA A 125 12.27 3.67 -12.13
N SER A 126 13.03 2.86 -12.87
CA SER A 126 13.98 3.36 -13.86
C SER A 126 13.24 4.04 -15.00
N ASP A 127 13.67 5.25 -15.36
CA ASP A 127 13.15 6.05 -16.46
C ASP A 127 13.92 5.77 -17.75
N ALA A 128 13.92 4.50 -18.14
CA ALA A 128 14.57 4.00 -19.34
C ALA A 128 13.76 4.37 -20.59
N VAL A 129 14.43 4.41 -21.74
CA VAL A 129 13.74 4.43 -23.04
C VAL A 129 13.03 3.09 -23.23
N LEU A 130 11.79 3.08 -23.72
CA LEU A 130 10.96 1.87 -23.83
C LEU A 130 11.61 0.77 -24.67
N GLU A 131 12.33 1.14 -25.74
CA GLU A 131 13.08 0.19 -26.57
C GLU A 131 14.18 -0.54 -25.77
N GLU A 132 14.91 0.18 -24.93
CA GLU A 132 16.04 -0.31 -24.12
C GLU A 132 15.59 -0.96 -22.80
N ALA A 133 14.37 -0.66 -22.36
CA ALA A 133 13.79 -1.21 -21.15
C ALA A 133 13.66 -2.74 -21.26
N LYS A 134 13.88 -3.41 -20.12
CA LYS A 134 13.73 -4.86 -19.97
C LYS A 134 12.26 -5.27 -19.88
N LEU A 135 11.48 -4.86 -20.88
CA LEU A 135 10.09 -5.24 -21.08
C LEU A 135 10.02 -6.52 -21.92
N SER A 136 9.05 -7.39 -21.63
CA SER A 136 8.70 -8.52 -22.50
C SER A 136 8.31 -8.02 -23.90
N ASN A 137 8.42 -8.91 -24.89
CA ASN A 137 7.95 -8.60 -26.25
C ASN A 137 6.44 -8.35 -26.25
N ASP A 138 5.67 -9.04 -25.40
CA ASP A 138 4.22 -8.85 -25.30
C ASP A 138 3.87 -7.42 -24.87
N LEU A 139 4.54 -6.90 -23.84
CA LEU A 139 4.37 -5.51 -23.41
C LEU A 139 4.79 -4.52 -24.51
N LYS A 140 5.91 -4.78 -25.20
CA LYS A 140 6.34 -3.93 -26.33
C LYS A 140 5.33 -3.96 -27.47
N ASN A 141 4.74 -5.11 -27.77
CA ASN A 141 3.72 -5.24 -28.80
C ASN A 141 2.43 -4.50 -28.42
N CYS A 142 2.01 -4.55 -27.15
CA CYS A 142 0.89 -3.73 -26.69
C CYS A 142 1.18 -2.24 -26.81
N LEU A 143 2.39 -1.80 -26.44
CA LEU A 143 2.80 -0.40 -26.58
C LEU A 143 2.72 0.06 -28.04
N ILE A 144 3.23 -0.75 -28.96
CA ILE A 144 3.17 -0.47 -30.42
C ILE A 144 1.73 -0.43 -30.91
N ASP A 145 0.89 -1.39 -30.52
CA ASP A 145 -0.54 -1.43 -30.88
C ASP A 145 -1.27 -0.15 -30.42
N GLN A 146 -0.98 0.29 -29.20
CA GLN A 146 -1.50 1.53 -28.63
C GLN A 146 -0.79 2.80 -29.16
N LYS A 147 0.10 2.66 -30.15
CA LYS A 147 0.83 3.73 -30.85
C LYS A 147 1.79 4.54 -29.97
N TYR A 148 2.31 3.95 -28.90
CA TYR A 148 3.43 4.53 -28.18
C TYR A 148 4.69 4.52 -29.05
N ASP A 149 5.42 5.64 -29.06
CA ASP A 149 6.76 5.69 -29.64
C ASP A 149 7.74 5.01 -28.68
N LEU A 150 8.47 3.99 -29.14
CA LEU A 150 9.42 3.26 -28.30
C LEU A 150 10.65 4.10 -27.91
N GLN A 151 10.82 5.29 -28.47
CA GLN A 151 11.78 6.30 -28.02
C GLN A 151 11.32 7.08 -26.78
N GLU A 152 10.04 6.96 -26.39
CA GLU A 152 9.56 7.54 -25.14
C GLU A 152 10.14 6.83 -23.91
N LYS A 153 9.97 7.48 -22.77
CA LYS A 153 10.40 7.00 -21.48
C LYS A 153 9.34 6.14 -20.81
N THR A 154 9.76 5.16 -20.00
CA THR A 154 8.84 4.32 -19.22
C THR A 154 7.90 5.12 -18.31
N SER A 155 8.32 6.29 -17.82
CA SER A 155 7.45 7.17 -17.01
C SER A 155 6.30 7.81 -17.78
N ALA A 156 6.39 7.91 -19.12
CA ALA A 156 5.36 8.52 -19.97
C ALA A 156 4.13 7.61 -20.15
N VAL A 157 4.29 6.30 -19.93
CA VAL A 157 3.22 5.33 -20.08
C VAL A 157 2.31 5.33 -18.84
N THR A 158 1.11 5.88 -19.00
CA THR A 158 0.12 6.03 -17.90
C THR A 158 -1.13 5.17 -18.07
N SER A 159 -1.36 4.66 -19.28
CA SER A 159 -2.41 3.70 -19.61
C SER A 159 -1.84 2.68 -20.60
N LEU A 160 -2.19 1.41 -20.43
CA LEU A 160 -1.80 0.35 -21.36
C LEU A 160 -2.95 -0.66 -21.48
N SER A 161 -3.31 -0.97 -22.72
CA SER A 161 -4.26 -2.02 -23.05
C SER A 161 -3.58 -3.09 -23.90
N CYS A 162 -3.75 -4.35 -23.51
CA CYS A 162 -3.23 -5.54 -24.16
C CYS A 162 -4.40 -6.45 -24.51
N ASP A 163 -4.74 -6.58 -25.80
CA ASP A 163 -5.83 -7.45 -26.26
C ASP A 163 -5.27 -8.59 -27.14
N GLY A 164 -5.41 -9.83 -26.67
CA GLY A 164 -4.93 -11.01 -27.38
C GLY A 164 -5.69 -11.34 -28.67
N THR A 165 -6.80 -10.65 -28.96
CA THR A 165 -7.45 -10.72 -30.28
C THR A 165 -6.79 -9.82 -31.31
N ILE A 166 -6.01 -8.83 -30.87
CA ILE A 166 -5.32 -7.86 -31.72
C ILE A 166 -3.86 -8.28 -31.90
N VAL A 167 -3.22 -8.67 -30.81
CA VAL A 167 -1.81 -9.07 -30.78
C VAL A 167 -1.70 -10.53 -30.37
N ASP A 168 -0.98 -11.33 -31.16
CA ASP A 168 -0.68 -12.71 -30.78
C ASP A 168 0.47 -12.73 -29.76
N PHE A 169 0.15 -13.12 -28.53
CA PHE A 169 1.10 -13.25 -27.41
C PHE A 169 1.70 -14.66 -27.29
N GLY A 170 1.54 -15.52 -28.30
CA GLY A 170 2.06 -16.90 -28.24
C GLY A 170 1.33 -17.77 -27.21
N GLY A 171 0.07 -17.44 -26.93
CA GLY A 171 -0.83 -18.18 -26.04
C GLY A 171 -0.94 -17.60 -24.63
N ASN A 172 0.16 -17.17 -24.00
CA ASN A 172 0.17 -16.63 -22.64
C ASN A 172 0.90 -15.31 -22.56
N PHE A 173 0.24 -14.28 -22.03
CA PHE A 173 0.83 -12.97 -21.82
C PHE A 173 1.95 -12.99 -20.77
N ASP A 174 3.13 -12.51 -21.14
CA ASP A 174 4.28 -12.32 -20.25
C ASP A 174 4.29 -10.88 -19.67
N PRO A 175 3.99 -10.68 -18.37
CA PRO A 175 4.04 -9.37 -17.73
C PRO A 175 5.46 -8.94 -17.33
N ALA A 176 6.53 -9.65 -17.74
CA ALA A 176 7.89 -9.33 -17.34
C ALA A 176 8.27 -7.88 -17.69
N GLY A 177 8.73 -7.14 -16.67
CA GLY A 177 9.11 -5.73 -16.82
C GLY A 177 7.96 -4.74 -16.65
N VAL A 178 6.70 -5.17 -16.44
CA VAL A 178 5.57 -4.24 -16.23
C VAL A 178 5.79 -3.29 -15.05
N ASN A 179 6.57 -3.70 -14.04
CA ASN A 179 6.96 -2.86 -12.91
C ASN A 179 7.85 -1.66 -13.29
N LEU A 180 8.45 -1.65 -14.48
CA LEU A 180 9.14 -0.48 -15.03
C LEU A 180 8.14 0.59 -15.52
N LEU A 181 6.90 0.19 -15.82
CA LEU A 181 5.77 1.04 -16.17
C LEU A 181 4.97 1.42 -14.91
N ALA A 182 5.66 1.76 -13.82
CA ALA A 182 5.05 2.06 -12.54
C ALA A 182 4.20 3.35 -12.54
N SER A 183 4.31 4.20 -13.58
CA SER A 183 3.40 5.33 -13.84
C SER A 183 1.98 4.91 -14.25
N LEU A 184 1.75 3.63 -14.56
CA LEU A 184 0.44 3.15 -14.98
C LEU A 184 -0.64 3.46 -13.94
N THR A 185 -1.68 4.14 -14.41
CA THR A 185 -2.93 4.37 -13.69
C THR A 185 -4.07 3.51 -14.22
N GLU A 186 -3.94 3.03 -15.45
CA GLU A 186 -4.84 2.09 -16.08
C GLU A 186 -4.05 0.97 -16.73
N LEU A 187 -4.41 -0.27 -16.42
CA LEU A 187 -3.89 -1.45 -17.09
C LEU A 187 -5.06 -2.35 -17.46
N GLU A 188 -5.18 -2.66 -18.74
CA GLU A 188 -6.12 -3.63 -19.27
C GLU A 188 -5.36 -4.77 -19.96
N ILE A 189 -5.65 -6.00 -19.56
CA ILE A 189 -5.18 -7.20 -20.24
C ILE A 189 -6.42 -8.05 -20.50
N ARG A 190 -6.65 -8.41 -21.76
CA ARG A 190 -7.83 -9.17 -22.15
C ARG A 190 -7.57 -10.20 -23.25
N ASN A 191 -8.43 -11.22 -23.28
CA ASN A 191 -8.48 -12.24 -24.34
C ASN A 191 -7.16 -12.99 -24.56
N THR A 192 -6.50 -13.41 -23.48
CA THR A 192 -5.25 -14.17 -23.52
C THR A 192 -5.21 -15.07 -22.28
N THR A 193 -4.09 -15.72 -21.96
CA THR A 193 -3.92 -16.37 -20.65
C THR A 193 -2.90 -15.62 -19.80
N LEU A 194 -3.05 -15.73 -18.48
CA LEU A 194 -2.11 -15.14 -17.53
C LEU A 194 -2.02 -15.99 -16.26
N ASP A 195 -0.93 -16.74 -16.11
CA ASP A 195 -0.76 -17.63 -14.95
C ASP A 195 -0.20 -16.92 -13.70
N SER A 196 0.28 -15.69 -13.82
CA SER A 196 0.88 -14.97 -12.69
C SER A 196 0.50 -13.50 -12.61
N LEU A 197 -0.09 -13.13 -11.48
CA LEU A 197 -0.45 -11.75 -11.14
C LEU A 197 0.62 -11.03 -10.30
N ARG A 198 1.74 -11.69 -9.99
CA ARG A 198 2.75 -11.18 -9.04
C ARG A 198 3.26 -9.80 -9.43
N LEU A 199 3.68 -9.63 -10.69
CA LEU A 199 4.26 -8.37 -11.17
C LEU A 199 3.20 -7.26 -11.27
N ILE A 200 1.99 -7.59 -11.72
CA ILE A 200 0.86 -6.66 -11.80
C ILE A 200 0.48 -6.15 -10.40
N SER A 201 0.45 -7.03 -9.40
CA SER A 201 0.12 -6.67 -8.02
C SER A 201 1.13 -5.73 -7.35
N SER A 202 2.28 -5.49 -7.97
CA SER A 202 3.29 -4.54 -7.49
C SER A 202 3.06 -3.10 -7.92
N LEU A 203 2.17 -2.86 -8.89
CA LEU A 203 1.87 -1.53 -9.42
C LEU A 203 1.07 -0.71 -8.42
N SER A 204 1.64 0.41 -7.98
CA SER A 204 1.09 1.21 -6.86
C SER A 204 0.11 2.31 -7.26
N ASN A 205 0.12 2.72 -8.52
CA ASN A 205 -0.64 3.88 -8.99
C ASN A 205 -1.93 3.53 -9.74
N LEU A 206 -2.25 2.24 -9.86
CA LEU A 206 -3.44 1.79 -10.58
C LEU A 206 -4.71 2.37 -9.95
N LYS A 207 -5.49 3.03 -10.79
CA LYS A 207 -6.88 3.44 -10.57
C LYS A 207 -7.83 2.44 -11.22
N THR A 208 -7.45 1.92 -12.38
CA THR A 208 -8.20 0.93 -13.13
C THR A 208 -7.30 -0.25 -13.43
N LEU A 209 -7.75 -1.45 -13.05
CA LEU A 209 -7.16 -2.71 -13.46
C LEU A 209 -8.25 -3.58 -14.06
N LYS A 210 -8.09 -3.95 -15.33
CA LYS A 210 -9.00 -4.88 -16.01
C LYS A 210 -8.21 -6.12 -16.43
N LEU A 211 -8.68 -7.26 -15.98
CA LEU A 211 -8.12 -8.58 -16.23
C LEU A 211 -9.26 -9.46 -16.73
N VAL A 212 -9.59 -9.32 -18.01
CA VAL A 212 -10.86 -9.83 -18.58
C VAL A 212 -10.58 -11.02 -19.50
N ASN A 213 -11.29 -12.13 -19.32
CA ASN A 213 -11.10 -13.31 -20.17
C ASN A 213 -9.63 -13.76 -20.22
N LEU A 214 -9.04 -13.95 -19.03
CA LEU A 214 -7.63 -14.32 -18.84
C LEU A 214 -7.42 -15.76 -18.38
N GLY A 215 -8.51 -16.53 -18.21
CA GLY A 215 -8.46 -17.88 -17.64
C GLY A 215 -8.06 -17.91 -16.15
N LEU A 216 -8.20 -16.79 -15.44
CA LEU A 216 -7.80 -16.69 -14.03
C LEU A 216 -8.69 -17.56 -13.14
N SER A 217 -8.05 -18.24 -12.18
CA SER A 217 -8.73 -19.00 -11.12
C SER A 217 -8.38 -18.48 -9.73
N ASP A 218 -7.10 -18.25 -9.45
CA ASP A 218 -6.63 -17.63 -8.21
C ASP A 218 -6.22 -16.16 -8.45
N VAL A 219 -6.84 -15.25 -7.70
CA VAL A 219 -6.58 -13.80 -7.74
C VAL A 219 -6.04 -13.25 -6.42
N SER A 220 -5.54 -14.13 -5.54
CA SER A 220 -5.10 -13.79 -4.18
C SER A 220 -3.92 -12.80 -4.15
N GLU A 221 -3.06 -12.83 -5.17
CA GLU A 221 -1.98 -11.86 -5.35
C GLU A 221 -2.49 -10.42 -5.46
N LEU A 222 -3.70 -10.19 -5.98
CA LEU A 222 -4.29 -8.84 -6.08
C LEU A 222 -4.62 -8.21 -4.73
N LEU A 223 -4.68 -9.00 -3.64
CA LEU A 223 -4.80 -8.45 -2.28
C LEU A 223 -3.59 -7.60 -1.87
N LYS A 224 -2.45 -7.75 -2.58
CA LYS A 224 -1.23 -6.97 -2.36
C LYS A 224 -1.28 -5.58 -3.00
N LEU A 225 -2.24 -5.34 -3.92
CA LEU A 225 -2.42 -4.02 -4.51
C LEU A 225 -2.68 -2.98 -3.41
N PRO A 226 -2.14 -1.76 -3.54
CA PRO A 226 -2.36 -0.72 -2.54
C PRO A 226 -3.83 -0.30 -2.46
N VAL A 227 -4.32 -0.20 -1.23
CA VAL A 227 -5.65 0.35 -0.95
C VAL A 227 -5.62 1.88 -1.07
N GLY A 228 -6.63 2.47 -1.72
CA GLY A 228 -6.82 3.94 -1.79
C GLY A 228 -6.89 4.51 -3.20
N ASN A 229 -6.11 3.97 -4.14
CA ASN A 229 -6.05 4.47 -5.53
C ASN A 229 -7.03 3.73 -6.46
N LEU A 230 -7.16 2.41 -6.28
CA LEU A 230 -7.96 1.56 -7.16
C LEU A 230 -9.46 1.89 -7.05
N LYS A 231 -10.06 2.28 -8.17
CA LYS A 231 -11.49 2.58 -8.33
C LYS A 231 -12.22 1.49 -9.11
N THR A 232 -11.50 0.80 -9.98
CA THR A 232 -12.05 -0.28 -10.81
C THR A 232 -11.08 -1.45 -10.83
N LEU A 233 -11.58 -2.61 -10.42
CA LEU A 233 -10.99 -3.91 -10.61
C LEU A 233 -11.99 -4.76 -11.38
N ASP A 234 -11.77 -4.94 -12.67
CA ASP A 234 -12.62 -5.74 -13.53
C ASP A 234 -11.99 -7.12 -13.74
N LEU A 235 -12.68 -8.16 -13.28
CA LEU A 235 -12.30 -9.57 -13.38
C LEU A 235 -13.32 -10.37 -14.20
N GLN A 236 -14.15 -9.68 -15.00
CA GLN A 236 -15.18 -10.33 -15.80
C GLN A 236 -14.62 -11.38 -16.77
N GLU A 237 -15.50 -12.28 -17.21
CA GLU A 237 -15.17 -13.32 -18.20
C GLU A 237 -14.06 -14.29 -17.77
N ASN A 238 -13.74 -14.39 -16.48
CA ASN A 238 -12.90 -15.46 -15.92
C ASN A 238 -13.80 -16.51 -15.24
N PRO A 239 -14.19 -17.59 -15.93
CA PRO A 239 -15.20 -18.54 -15.43
C PRO A 239 -14.75 -19.43 -14.27
N SER A 240 -13.45 -19.52 -14.02
CA SER A 240 -12.88 -20.40 -13.00
C SER A 240 -12.44 -19.66 -11.73
N LEU A 241 -12.82 -18.38 -11.56
CA LEU A 241 -12.42 -17.58 -10.40
C LEU A 241 -12.89 -18.19 -9.08
N ASP A 242 -11.98 -18.23 -8.11
CA ASP A 242 -12.31 -18.49 -6.72
C ASP A 242 -13.09 -17.32 -6.11
N CYS A 243 -14.40 -17.51 -5.96
CA CYS A 243 -15.28 -16.49 -5.42
C CYS A 243 -15.02 -16.15 -3.95
N ILE A 244 -14.33 -17.00 -3.18
CA ILE A 244 -13.91 -16.67 -1.81
C ILE A 244 -12.91 -15.51 -1.87
N THR A 245 -11.90 -15.64 -2.72
CA THR A 245 -10.88 -14.59 -2.90
C THR A 245 -11.47 -13.32 -3.51
N VAL A 246 -12.43 -13.43 -4.45
CA VAL A 246 -13.17 -12.26 -4.96
C VAL A 246 -13.93 -11.53 -3.83
N GLY A 247 -14.52 -12.28 -2.90
CA GLY A 247 -15.14 -11.71 -1.69
C GLY A 247 -14.14 -10.90 -0.86
N ALA A 248 -12.96 -11.44 -0.60
CA ALA A 248 -11.89 -10.72 0.11
C ALA A 248 -11.43 -9.45 -0.62
N LEU A 249 -11.37 -9.47 -1.96
CA LEU A 249 -11.08 -8.29 -2.77
C LEU A 249 -12.18 -7.22 -2.63
N ARG A 250 -13.46 -7.61 -2.63
CA ARG A 250 -14.59 -6.69 -2.41
C ARG A 250 -14.58 -6.05 -1.03
N GLU A 251 -14.28 -6.82 0.01
CA GLU A 251 -14.11 -6.28 1.37
C GLU A 251 -12.96 -5.27 1.44
N ARG A 252 -11.88 -5.52 0.69
CA ARG A 252 -10.67 -4.69 0.72
C ARG A 252 -10.79 -3.41 -0.13
N PHE A 253 -11.35 -3.50 -1.33
CA PHE A 253 -11.37 -2.41 -2.32
C PHE A 253 -12.75 -1.76 -2.48
N GLY A 254 -13.80 -2.35 -1.90
CA GLY A 254 -15.18 -1.91 -2.00
C GLY A 254 -15.97 -2.71 -3.05
N TYR A 255 -17.20 -3.11 -2.68
CA TYR A 255 -18.08 -3.90 -3.53
C TYR A 255 -18.42 -3.21 -4.87
N SER A 256 -18.53 -1.88 -4.88
CA SER A 256 -18.79 -1.10 -6.11
C SER A 256 -17.60 -1.03 -7.06
N ASN A 257 -16.42 -1.42 -6.61
CA ASN A 257 -15.17 -1.25 -7.35
C ASN A 257 -14.65 -2.56 -7.92
N VAL A 258 -15.18 -3.72 -7.50
CA VAL A 258 -14.70 -5.05 -7.92
C VAL A 258 -15.80 -5.78 -8.69
N TYR A 259 -15.60 -5.94 -10.00
CA TYR A 259 -16.54 -6.53 -10.94
C TYR A 259 -16.12 -7.96 -11.28
N ALA A 260 -16.98 -8.92 -11.00
CA ALA A 260 -16.78 -10.33 -11.31
C ALA A 260 -18.16 -10.98 -11.45
N SER A 261 -18.67 -11.06 -12.67
CA SER A 261 -20.07 -11.40 -12.96
C SER A 261 -20.49 -12.81 -12.53
N LEU A 262 -19.52 -13.70 -12.32
CA LEU A 262 -19.75 -15.10 -11.96
C LEU A 262 -19.62 -15.37 -10.46
N CYS A 263 -19.23 -14.35 -9.68
CA CYS A 263 -19.17 -14.41 -8.22
C CYS A 263 -20.20 -13.42 -7.66
N ASN A 264 -21.39 -13.91 -7.29
CA ASN A 264 -22.43 -13.09 -6.67
C ASN A 264 -22.18 -12.93 -5.17
#